data_AF-A0A521P0T3-F1
#
_entry.id   AF-A0A521P0T3-F1
#
_cell.length_a   1.000
_cell.length_b   1.000
_cell.length_c   1.000
_cell.angle_alpha   90.00
_cell.angle_beta   90.00
_cell.angle_gamma   90.00
#
_symmetry.space_group_name_H-M   'P 1'
#
loop_
_entity.id
_entity.type
_entity.pdbx_description
1 polymer ?
#
loop_
_entity_poly.entity_id
_entity_poly.type
_entity_poly.pdbx_seq_one_letter_code
_entity_poly.pdbx_strand_id
1 'polypeptide(L)'
;MYGSGFFIRLVTQNPFPGKAMKRSCLSGLLLLVLLSGSQAQVIRITDQQSSSFVSASLEQLVDPTNQLTAAQVNQSTGFVQLKGSIPVFSGAVKNAWFRFTVQNSSVSPTLLLNIAYPNLSQVSLYAADSNQTRMLGRQGTEIHATAVIAGSPNLVYDLQLAPGATHRYLLHVYSEHPIIVPAEVHTYDALHNSINIQTIVTGLYLGVLAVMFLYNLFLFYGTRDNSYLYYIIYI
;
A
#
# COMPACT_ATOMS: atom_id res chain seq x y z
N MET A 1 -57.18 -87.50 -17.77
CA MET A 1 -58.40 -86.69 -17.87
C MET A 1 -58.01 -85.28 -18.34
N TYR A 2 -58.52 -84.89 -19.51
CA TYR A 2 -58.67 -83.55 -20.13
C TYR A 2 -57.76 -82.41 -19.62
N GLY A 3 -56.85 -81.82 -20.41
CA GLY A 3 -57.04 -80.99 -21.62
C GLY A 3 -56.64 -79.54 -21.26
N SER A 4 -56.13 -78.62 -22.07
CA SER A 4 -55.82 -78.47 -23.50
C SER A 4 -55.26 -77.03 -23.69
N GLY A 5 -54.33 -76.81 -24.65
CA GLY A 5 -53.97 -75.47 -25.20
C GLY A 5 -52.48 -75.09 -25.08
N PHE A 6 -51.57 -75.34 -26.06
CA PHE A 6 -51.22 -74.50 -27.25
C PHE A 6 -50.89 -73.02 -26.89
N PHE A 7 -49.84 -72.29 -27.33
CA PHE A 7 -48.69 -72.47 -28.24
C PHE A 7 -47.74 -71.22 -28.09
N ILE A 8 -46.43 -71.43 -27.92
CA ILE A 8 -45.29 -70.86 -28.71
C ILE A 8 -44.93 -69.32 -28.74
N ARG A 9 -43.61 -69.07 -28.49
CA ARG A 9 -42.67 -67.97 -28.91
C ARG A 9 -42.85 -66.55 -28.33
N LEU A 10 -41.83 -65.68 -28.15
CA LEU A 10 -40.35 -65.65 -28.10
C LEU A 10 -40.00 -64.21 -27.61
N VAL A 11 -38.93 -64.09 -26.83
CA VAL A 11 -37.95 -62.97 -26.76
C VAL A 11 -38.46 -61.53 -26.58
N THR A 12 -38.01 -60.87 -25.51
CA THR A 12 -37.18 -59.64 -25.59
C THR A 12 -36.62 -59.25 -24.22
N GLN A 13 -35.41 -58.68 -24.27
CA GLN A 13 -34.49 -58.32 -23.19
C GLN A 13 -34.95 -57.10 -22.38
N ASN A 14 -34.64 -57.03 -21.08
CA ASN A 14 -33.73 -56.03 -20.50
C ASN A 14 -33.73 -56.03 -18.96
N PRO A 15 -32.54 -56.08 -18.31
CA PRO A 15 -32.36 -55.64 -16.93
C PRO A 15 -32.00 -54.15 -16.90
N PHE A 16 -32.63 -53.38 -16.00
CA PHE A 16 -32.19 -52.03 -15.66
C PHE A 16 -30.96 -52.06 -14.73
N PRO A 17 -29.90 -51.28 -15.01
CA PRO A 17 -29.04 -50.76 -13.95
C PRO A 17 -29.04 -49.23 -13.97
N GLY A 18 -29.26 -48.60 -12.81
CA GLY A 18 -29.32 -47.14 -12.73
C GLY A 18 -29.04 -46.61 -11.32
N LYS A 19 -27.82 -46.79 -10.82
CA LYS A 19 -27.28 -46.00 -9.69
C LYS A 19 -25.85 -45.54 -10.00
N ALA A 20 -25.71 -44.47 -10.76
CA ALA A 20 -24.46 -43.73 -10.89
C ALA A 20 -24.75 -42.28 -11.35
N MET A 21 -25.24 -41.41 -10.47
CA MET A 21 -25.36 -39.98 -10.80
C MET A 21 -25.43 -39.08 -9.57
N LYS A 22 -24.42 -39.09 -8.68
CA LYS A 22 -24.28 -38.02 -7.65
C LYS A 22 -22.84 -37.56 -7.34
N ARG A 23 -21.82 -38.10 -8.01
CA ARG A 23 -20.41 -37.75 -7.71
C ARG A 23 -19.75 -36.74 -8.68
N SER A 24 -20.35 -36.46 -9.84
CA SER A 24 -19.73 -35.55 -10.83
C SER A 24 -20.00 -34.04 -10.61
N CYS A 25 -21.04 -33.64 -9.87
CA CYS A 25 -21.31 -32.20 -9.65
C CYS A 25 -20.38 -31.55 -8.62
N LEU A 26 -19.86 -32.30 -7.63
CA LEU A 26 -18.97 -31.72 -6.61
C LEU A 26 -17.59 -31.36 -7.18
N SER A 27 -17.11 -32.12 -8.18
CA SER A 27 -15.79 -31.88 -8.79
C SER A 27 -15.78 -30.64 -9.70
N GLY A 28 -16.92 -30.29 -10.31
CA GLY A 28 -17.05 -29.07 -11.11
C GLY A 28 -17.12 -27.80 -10.26
N LEU A 29 -17.75 -27.88 -9.08
CA LEU A 29 -17.84 -26.74 -8.15
C LEU A 29 -16.49 -26.45 -7.46
N LEU A 30 -15.68 -27.48 -7.20
CA LEU A 30 -14.34 -27.33 -6.61
C LEU A 30 -13.31 -26.75 -7.60
N LEU A 31 -13.50 -26.94 -8.91
CA LEU A 31 -12.62 -26.39 -9.95
C LEU A 31 -12.92 -24.91 -10.29
N LEU A 32 -14.16 -24.45 -10.05
CA LEU A 32 -14.59 -23.08 -10.33
C LEU A 32 -14.15 -22.06 -9.25
N VAL A 33 -13.76 -22.52 -8.07
CA VAL A 33 -13.26 -21.66 -6.98
C VAL A 33 -11.75 -21.36 -7.13
N LEU A 34 -11.03 -22.12 -7.96
CA LEU A 34 -9.58 -21.93 -8.17
C LEU A 34 -9.22 -20.87 -9.24
N LEU A 35 -10.22 -20.25 -9.88
CA LEU A 35 -10.04 -19.22 -10.91
C LEU A 35 -10.35 -17.80 -10.42
N SER A 36 -10.43 -17.59 -9.09
CA SER A 36 -10.32 -16.24 -8.54
C SER A 36 -8.90 -15.73 -8.79
N GLY A 37 -8.69 -15.21 -10.01
CA GLY A 37 -7.51 -14.43 -10.33
C GLY A 37 -7.41 -13.32 -9.28
N SER A 38 -6.31 -13.33 -8.53
CA SER A 38 -5.94 -12.26 -7.61
C SER A 38 -5.69 -11.00 -8.45
N GLN A 39 -6.77 -10.29 -8.79
CA GLN A 39 -6.68 -8.96 -9.37
C GLN A 39 -6.17 -8.06 -8.25
N ALA A 40 -4.99 -7.48 -8.44
CA ALA A 40 -4.44 -6.49 -7.54
C ALA A 40 -5.50 -5.41 -7.26
N GLN A 41 -5.82 -5.22 -5.99
CA GLN A 41 -6.85 -4.26 -5.58
C GLN A 41 -6.45 -2.86 -6.05
N VAL A 42 -7.32 -2.14 -6.75
CA VAL A 42 -6.98 -0.79 -7.26
C VAL A 42 -7.30 0.25 -6.19
N ILE A 43 -6.35 1.13 -5.89
CA ILE A 43 -6.53 2.25 -4.98
C ILE A 43 -7.32 3.33 -5.71
N ARG A 44 -8.50 3.66 -5.21
CA ARG A 44 -9.36 4.70 -5.79
C ARG A 44 -9.35 5.94 -4.91
N ILE A 45 -9.05 7.08 -5.52
CA ILE A 45 -9.18 8.39 -4.88
C ILE A 45 -10.40 9.07 -5.47
N THR A 46 -11.28 9.57 -4.62
CA THR A 46 -12.52 10.28 -5.01
C THR A 46 -12.58 11.63 -4.31
N ASP A 47 -13.53 12.49 -4.69
CA ASP A 47 -13.69 13.79 -4.02
C ASP A 47 -14.16 13.63 -2.55
N GLN A 48 -14.88 12.55 -2.22
CA GLN A 48 -15.29 12.24 -0.85
C GLN A 48 -14.20 11.51 -0.04
N GLN A 49 -13.31 10.79 -0.74
CA GLN A 49 -12.18 10.09 -0.16
C GLN A 49 -10.90 10.58 -0.83
N SER A 50 -10.45 11.76 -0.40
CA SER A 50 -9.29 12.45 -0.96
C SER A 50 -7.94 11.87 -0.50
N SER A 51 -7.97 10.83 0.34
CA SER A 51 -6.79 10.11 0.82
C SER A 51 -7.03 8.60 0.95
N SER A 52 -6.01 7.80 0.69
CA SER A 52 -6.08 6.34 0.85
C SER A 52 -4.72 5.70 1.10
N PHE A 53 -4.68 4.72 2.00
CA PHE A 53 -3.48 3.91 2.26
C PHE A 53 -3.18 2.99 1.10
N VAL A 54 -1.92 2.96 0.67
CA VAL A 54 -1.46 2.07 -0.40
C VAL A 54 -1.31 0.63 0.10
N SER A 55 -1.12 0.42 1.40
CA SER A 55 -0.86 -0.88 2.02
C SER A 55 -1.93 -1.96 1.73
N ALA A 56 -3.18 -1.56 1.49
CA ALA A 56 -4.29 -2.47 1.12
C ALA A 56 -4.05 -3.19 -0.21
N SER A 57 -3.34 -2.55 -1.12
CA SER A 57 -3.16 -2.98 -2.51
C SER A 57 -1.71 -3.24 -2.86
N LEU A 58 -0.82 -3.13 -1.88
CA LEU A 58 0.61 -3.13 -2.09
C LEU A 58 1.10 -4.56 -2.33
N GLU A 59 1.80 -4.74 -3.42
CA GLU A 59 2.56 -5.95 -3.71
C GLU A 59 4.04 -5.68 -3.45
N GLN A 60 4.77 -6.68 -2.97
CA GLN A 60 6.17 -6.54 -2.60
C GLN A 60 7.05 -7.59 -3.31
N LEU A 61 8.24 -7.16 -3.71
CA LEU A 61 9.33 -8.01 -4.17
C LEU A 61 10.62 -7.60 -3.43
N VAL A 62 11.20 -8.53 -2.67
CA VAL A 62 12.52 -8.30 -2.05
C VAL A 62 13.60 -8.57 -3.08
N ASP A 63 14.58 -7.68 -3.19
CA ASP A 63 15.72 -7.82 -4.09
C ASP A 63 17.03 -7.89 -3.29
N PRO A 64 17.49 -9.12 -2.92
CA PRO A 64 18.71 -9.29 -2.15
C PRO A 64 19.99 -8.86 -2.90
N THR A 65 19.97 -8.80 -4.23
CA THR A 65 21.18 -8.55 -5.04
C THR A 65 21.37 -7.07 -5.36
N ASN A 66 20.32 -6.25 -5.29
CA ASN A 66 20.34 -4.84 -5.67
C ASN A 66 20.78 -4.59 -7.11
N GLN A 67 20.42 -5.53 -7.98
CA GLN A 67 20.74 -5.47 -9.40
C GLN A 67 19.49 -5.40 -10.27
N LEU A 68 18.30 -5.55 -9.70
CA LEU A 68 17.07 -5.50 -10.48
C LEU A 68 16.78 -4.07 -10.93
N THR A 69 16.57 -3.92 -12.23
CA THR A 69 16.13 -2.65 -12.83
C THR A 69 14.61 -2.52 -12.79
N ALA A 70 14.09 -1.29 -12.78
CA ALA A 70 12.64 -1.06 -12.82
C ALA A 70 11.94 -1.79 -13.98
N ALA A 71 12.58 -1.87 -15.16
CA ALA A 71 12.07 -2.58 -16.32
C ALA A 71 11.95 -4.10 -16.09
N GLN A 72 12.95 -4.72 -15.47
CA GLN A 72 12.91 -6.15 -15.12
C GLN A 72 11.86 -6.43 -14.04
N VAL A 73 11.78 -5.55 -13.03
CA VAL A 73 10.80 -5.66 -11.96
C VAL A 73 9.37 -5.52 -12.51
N ASN A 74 9.13 -4.63 -13.47
CA ASN A 74 7.82 -4.47 -14.08
C ASN A 74 7.28 -5.76 -14.72
N GLN A 75 8.18 -6.59 -15.27
CA GLN A 75 7.86 -7.87 -15.90
C GLN A 75 7.89 -9.07 -14.92
N SER A 76 8.30 -8.84 -13.66
CA SER A 76 8.41 -9.90 -12.67
C SER A 76 7.05 -10.36 -12.16
N THR A 77 6.92 -11.68 -12.00
CA THR A 77 5.79 -12.36 -11.36
C THR A 77 6.04 -12.70 -9.89
N GLY A 78 7.24 -12.45 -9.37
CA GLY A 78 7.65 -12.80 -8.00
C GLY A 78 7.07 -11.91 -6.89
N PHE A 79 6.07 -11.09 -7.21
CA PHE A 79 5.45 -10.19 -6.25
C PHE A 79 4.53 -10.93 -5.27
N VAL A 80 4.64 -10.58 -4.01
CA VAL A 80 3.79 -11.10 -2.92
C VAL A 80 2.82 -10.00 -2.49
N GLN A 81 1.52 -10.30 -2.53
CA GLN A 81 0.48 -9.37 -2.07
C GLN A 81 0.57 -9.19 -0.56
N LEU A 82 0.55 -7.93 -0.09
CA LEU A 82 0.45 -7.62 1.33
C LEU A 82 -1.01 -7.56 1.78
N LYS A 83 -1.29 -8.14 2.94
CA LYS A 83 -2.65 -8.19 3.54
C LYS A 83 -2.97 -6.90 4.31
N GLY A 84 -2.83 -5.74 3.67
CA GLY A 84 -3.25 -4.44 4.22
C GLY A 84 -2.38 -3.83 5.32
N SER A 85 -1.31 -4.51 5.74
CA SER A 85 -0.39 -3.99 6.76
C SER A 85 0.73 -3.15 6.14
N ILE A 86 1.18 -2.13 6.86
CA ILE A 86 2.34 -1.32 6.48
C ILE A 86 3.57 -2.25 6.42
N PRO A 87 4.33 -2.28 5.32
CA PRO A 87 5.55 -3.08 5.23
C PRO A 87 6.59 -2.60 6.25
N VAL A 88 7.18 -3.55 6.99
CA VAL A 88 8.25 -3.32 7.96
C VAL A 88 9.36 -4.34 7.76
N PHE A 89 10.59 -3.87 7.52
CA PHE A 89 11.81 -4.70 7.45
C PHE A 89 12.83 -4.23 8.48
N SER A 90 13.17 -5.08 9.43
CA SER A 90 14.01 -4.74 10.58
C SER A 90 15.52 -5.04 10.41
N GLY A 91 16.02 -5.27 9.19
CA GLY A 91 17.47 -5.18 8.93
C GLY A 91 18.11 -6.17 7.94
N ALA A 92 17.50 -7.32 7.67
CA ALA A 92 18.04 -8.26 6.67
C ALA A 92 17.77 -7.79 5.23
N VAL A 93 16.67 -7.08 5.04
CA VAL A 93 16.25 -6.54 3.74
C VAL A 93 16.65 -5.08 3.67
N LYS A 94 17.61 -4.77 2.81
CA LYS A 94 18.06 -3.41 2.52
C LYS A 94 17.45 -2.83 1.24
N ASN A 95 16.85 -3.69 0.42
CA ASN A 95 16.36 -3.35 -0.89
C ASN A 95 15.03 -4.06 -1.16
N ALA A 96 13.99 -3.27 -1.37
CA ALA A 96 12.64 -3.74 -1.61
C ALA A 96 11.97 -2.95 -2.73
N TRP A 97 11.24 -3.67 -3.56
CA TRP A 97 10.38 -3.14 -4.59
C TRP A 97 8.93 -3.31 -4.17
N PHE A 98 8.13 -2.28 -4.39
CA PHE A 98 6.71 -2.31 -4.18
C PHE A 98 5.96 -1.93 -5.44
N ARG A 99 4.82 -2.57 -5.68
CA ARG A 99 3.98 -2.34 -6.85
C ARG A 99 2.55 -2.07 -6.38
N PHE A 100 1.94 -1.05 -6.96
CA PHE A 100 0.57 -0.67 -6.66
C PHE A 100 -0.06 0.03 -7.86
N THR A 101 -1.39 0.01 -7.92
CA THR A 101 -2.16 0.63 -9.00
C THR A 101 -3.11 1.66 -8.40
N VAL A 102 -3.07 2.87 -8.97
CA VAL A 102 -3.90 4.00 -8.53
C VAL A 102 -4.85 4.38 -9.65
N GLN A 103 -6.10 4.59 -9.30
CA GLN A 103 -7.13 5.18 -10.15
C GLN A 103 -7.52 6.55 -9.59
N ASN A 104 -7.37 7.59 -10.39
CA ASN A 104 -7.86 8.91 -10.06
C ASN A 104 -9.34 9.01 -10.46
N SER A 105 -10.25 8.90 -9.49
CA SER A 105 -11.68 9.14 -9.67
C SER A 105 -12.14 10.46 -9.05
N SER A 106 -11.19 11.35 -8.72
CA SER A 106 -11.44 12.70 -8.25
C SER A 106 -11.39 13.70 -9.40
N VAL A 107 -11.87 14.91 -9.18
CA VAL A 107 -11.69 16.03 -10.13
C VAL A 107 -10.29 16.65 -10.06
N SER A 108 -9.49 16.28 -9.05
CA SER A 108 -8.17 16.88 -8.82
C SER A 108 -7.16 16.43 -9.88
N PRO A 109 -6.45 17.38 -10.54
CA PRO A 109 -5.48 17.05 -11.59
C PRO A 109 -4.16 16.49 -11.04
N THR A 110 -3.91 16.66 -9.75
CA THR A 110 -2.64 16.30 -9.11
C THR A 110 -2.92 15.34 -7.94
N LEU A 111 -2.39 14.13 -8.07
CA LEU A 111 -2.32 13.17 -6.98
C LEU A 111 -0.89 13.04 -6.51
N LEU A 112 -0.74 13.03 -5.18
CA LEU A 112 0.53 12.95 -4.51
C LEU A 112 0.63 11.64 -3.75
N LEU A 113 1.75 10.96 -3.92
CA LEU A 113 2.16 9.86 -3.05
C LEU A 113 2.94 10.45 -1.88
N ASN A 114 2.43 10.28 -0.67
CA ASN A 114 3.05 10.67 0.58
C ASN A 114 3.59 9.43 1.31
N ILE A 115 4.88 9.41 1.59
CA ILE A 115 5.51 8.37 2.44
C ILE A 115 5.92 9.05 3.74
N ALA A 116 5.17 8.77 4.80
CA ALA A 116 5.35 9.38 6.12
C ALA A 116 6.52 8.77 6.91
N TYR A 117 7.67 8.62 6.26
CA TYR A 117 8.90 8.07 6.85
C TYR A 117 10.14 8.65 6.14
N PRO A 118 10.60 9.86 6.51
CA PRO A 118 11.70 10.54 5.83
C PRO A 118 13.09 9.92 6.04
N ASN A 119 13.23 9.02 7.02
CA ASN A 119 14.50 8.41 7.38
C ASN A 119 14.98 7.34 6.38
N LEU A 120 14.26 7.12 5.27
CA LEU A 120 14.68 6.20 4.22
C LEU A 120 15.88 6.80 3.47
N SER A 121 16.93 5.99 3.30
CA SER A 121 18.16 6.41 2.61
C SER A 121 17.88 6.87 1.19
N GLN A 122 17.17 6.03 0.43
CA GLN A 122 16.84 6.28 -0.95
C GLN A 122 15.51 5.64 -1.33
N VAL A 123 14.65 6.44 -1.95
CA VAL A 123 13.37 6.03 -2.49
C VAL A 123 13.23 6.56 -3.91
N SER A 124 12.97 5.67 -4.87
CA SER A 124 12.75 6.02 -6.27
C SER A 124 11.34 5.61 -6.69
N LEU A 125 10.61 6.53 -7.32
CA LEU A 125 9.28 6.26 -7.86
C LEU A 125 9.33 6.16 -9.38
N TYR A 126 8.67 5.14 -9.92
CA TYR A 126 8.53 4.92 -11.35
C TYR A 126 7.05 4.77 -11.73
N ALA A 127 6.65 5.45 -12.80
CA ALA A 127 5.42 5.14 -13.53
C ALA A 127 5.70 3.93 -14.44
N ALA A 128 4.90 2.87 -14.29
CA ALA A 128 5.04 1.64 -15.06
C ALA A 128 3.82 1.41 -15.96
N ASP A 129 4.07 1.37 -17.27
CA ASP A 129 3.11 0.94 -18.29
C ASP A 129 3.37 -0.54 -18.67
N SER A 130 2.64 -1.07 -19.64
CA SER A 130 2.75 -2.42 -20.19
C SER A 130 4.19 -2.84 -20.48
N ASN A 131 5.00 -1.99 -21.11
CA ASN A 131 6.39 -2.31 -21.48
C ASN A 131 7.42 -1.23 -21.10
N GLN A 132 7.00 -0.09 -20.55
CA GLN A 132 7.90 1.02 -20.26
C GLN A 132 7.83 1.41 -18.78
N THR A 133 8.98 1.81 -18.25
CA THR A 133 9.08 2.39 -16.91
C THR A 133 9.74 3.75 -17.01
N ARG A 134 9.06 4.78 -16.49
CA ARG A 134 9.55 6.16 -16.45
C ARG A 134 9.77 6.57 -15.00
N MET A 135 10.96 7.02 -14.65
CA MET A 135 11.24 7.53 -13.30
C MET A 135 10.55 8.89 -13.12
N LEU A 136 9.77 9.02 -12.05
CA LEU A 136 9.09 10.27 -11.68
C LEU A 136 9.94 11.10 -10.72
N GLY A 137 10.75 10.46 -9.89
CA GLY A 137 11.67 11.14 -8.99
C GLY A 137 12.39 10.20 -8.05
N ARG A 138 13.36 10.75 -7.32
CA ARG A 138 14.14 10.06 -6.28
C ARG A 138 14.34 11.02 -5.11
N GLN A 139 14.16 10.52 -3.89
CA GLN A 139 14.29 11.28 -2.64
C GLN A 139 14.86 10.37 -1.55
N GLY A 140 15.17 10.91 -0.37
CA GLY A 140 15.70 10.17 0.78
C GLY A 140 16.82 10.94 1.48
N THR A 141 17.30 10.43 2.60
CA THR A 141 18.35 11.11 3.39
C THR A 141 19.68 11.24 2.65
N GLU A 142 19.94 10.36 1.68
CA GLU A 142 21.15 10.39 0.84
C GLU A 142 20.96 11.15 -0.47
N ILE A 143 19.76 11.69 -0.72
CA ILE A 143 19.38 12.32 -1.99
C ILE A 143 18.90 13.75 -1.74
N HIS A 144 19.62 14.72 -2.28
CA HIS A 144 19.13 16.11 -2.31
C HIS A 144 18.01 16.24 -3.35
N ALA A 145 16.76 16.37 -2.86
CA ALA A 145 15.60 16.60 -3.69
C ALA A 145 14.82 17.81 -3.20
N THR A 146 14.26 18.58 -4.14
CA THR A 146 13.34 19.66 -3.81
C THR A 146 12.01 19.06 -3.37
N ALA A 147 11.50 19.49 -2.21
CA ALA A 147 10.22 19.03 -1.72
C ALA A 147 9.09 19.47 -2.66
N VAL A 148 8.19 18.54 -3.02
CA VAL A 148 7.01 18.82 -3.84
C VAL A 148 6.02 19.73 -3.10
N ILE A 149 5.89 19.54 -1.79
CA ILE A 149 5.16 20.43 -0.89
C ILE A 149 6.16 21.08 0.08
N ALA A 150 6.21 22.41 0.07
CA ALA A 150 7.05 23.17 0.99
C ALA A 150 6.68 22.87 2.46
N GLY A 151 7.70 22.64 3.30
CA GLY A 151 7.52 22.36 4.72
C GLY A 151 7.05 20.93 5.05
N SER A 152 6.81 20.08 4.04
CA SER A 152 6.54 18.66 4.28
C SER A 152 7.79 17.97 4.83
N PRO A 153 7.74 17.33 6.00
CA PRO A 153 8.83 16.49 6.47
C PRO A 153 8.86 15.13 5.76
N ASN A 154 7.85 14.79 4.97
CA ASN A 154 7.67 13.48 4.33
C ASN A 154 8.25 13.44 2.91
N LEU A 155 8.49 12.22 2.40
CA LEU A 155 8.86 12.01 1.00
C LEU A 155 7.59 12.06 0.15
N VAL A 156 7.45 13.11 -0.67
CA VAL A 156 6.24 13.39 -1.45
C VAL A 156 6.54 13.38 -2.94
N TYR A 157 5.82 12.57 -3.71
CA TYR A 157 5.99 12.46 -5.16
C TYR A 157 4.70 12.84 -5.89
N ASP A 158 4.82 13.57 -7.00
CA ASP A 158 3.71 13.76 -7.93
C ASP A 158 3.53 12.52 -8.81
N LEU A 159 2.35 11.90 -8.75
CA LEU A 159 2.00 10.72 -9.55
C LEU A 159 1.74 11.06 -11.02
N GLN A 160 1.56 12.34 -11.37
CA GLN A 160 1.22 12.83 -12.70
C GLN A 160 0.01 12.09 -13.30
N LEU A 161 -1.00 11.82 -12.47
CA LEU A 161 -2.18 11.03 -12.83
C LEU A 161 -3.40 11.92 -13.07
N ALA A 162 -3.75 12.11 -14.34
CA ALA A 162 -4.91 12.90 -14.73
C ALA A 162 -6.24 12.33 -14.20
N PRO A 163 -7.28 13.16 -14.02
CA PRO A 163 -8.62 12.71 -13.63
C PRO A 163 -9.16 11.63 -14.57
N GLY A 164 -9.76 10.58 -14.00
CA GLY A 164 -10.29 9.42 -14.73
C GLY A 164 -9.25 8.39 -15.15
N ALA A 165 -7.95 8.70 -15.07
CA ALA A 165 -6.90 7.78 -15.47
C ALA A 165 -6.58 6.74 -14.38
N THR A 166 -6.09 5.58 -14.81
CA THR A 166 -5.55 4.53 -13.94
C THR A 166 -4.13 4.22 -14.36
N HIS A 167 -3.21 4.17 -13.42
CA HIS A 167 -1.81 3.90 -13.71
C HIS A 167 -1.17 3.03 -12.63
N ARG A 168 -0.22 2.20 -13.04
CA ARG A 168 0.57 1.35 -12.15
C ARG A 168 1.89 2.02 -11.82
N TYR A 169 2.33 1.89 -10.58
CA TYR A 169 3.56 2.49 -10.09
C TYR A 169 4.45 1.42 -9.46
N LEU A 170 5.76 1.64 -9.56
CA LEU A 170 6.78 0.88 -8.89
C LEU A 170 7.54 1.81 -7.96
N LEU A 171 7.63 1.42 -6.69
CA LEU A 171 8.39 2.11 -5.66
C LEU A 171 9.60 1.25 -5.31
N HIS A 172 10.79 1.81 -5.51
CA HIS A 172 12.04 1.19 -5.10
C HIS A 172 12.50 1.84 -3.81
N VAL A 173 12.76 1.04 -2.79
CA VAL A 173 13.27 1.50 -1.50
C VAL A 173 14.59 0.80 -1.21
N TYR A 174 15.63 1.60 -1.06
CA TYR A 174 16.94 1.17 -0.59
C TYR A 174 17.24 1.90 0.72
N SER A 175 17.58 1.16 1.78
CA SER A 175 18.01 1.77 3.04
C SER A 175 18.94 0.89 3.86
N GLU A 176 19.91 1.54 4.50
CA GLU A 176 20.79 0.95 5.53
C GLU A 176 20.09 0.84 6.90
N HIS A 177 18.96 1.52 7.07
CA HIS A 177 18.13 1.51 8.27
C HIS A 177 16.87 0.66 8.06
N PRO A 178 16.11 0.34 9.14
CA PRO A 178 14.85 -0.37 9.01
C PRO A 178 13.91 0.30 8.01
N ILE A 179 13.42 -0.48 7.04
CA ILE A 179 12.50 0.00 6.02
C ILE A 179 11.08 -0.08 6.56
N ILE A 180 10.44 1.07 6.70
CA ILE A 180 9.02 1.20 7.03
C ILE A 180 8.40 2.07 5.93
N VAL A 181 7.33 1.58 5.27
CA VAL A 181 6.75 2.28 4.11
C VAL A 181 5.27 2.60 4.35
N PRO A 182 4.96 3.59 5.21
CA PRO A 182 3.60 4.08 5.41
C PRO A 182 3.24 5.01 4.23
N ALA A 183 2.91 4.39 3.10
CA ALA A 183 2.58 5.09 1.87
C ALA A 183 1.06 5.35 1.76
N GLU A 184 0.72 6.58 1.42
CA GLU A 184 -0.65 7.05 1.20
C GLU A 184 -0.72 7.87 -0.09
N VAL A 185 -1.83 7.79 -0.80
CA VAL A 185 -2.11 8.67 -1.93
C VAL A 185 -3.13 9.71 -1.52
N HIS A 186 -2.86 10.96 -1.86
CA HIS A 186 -3.68 12.12 -1.51
C HIS A 186 -3.91 13.02 -2.72
N THR A 187 -4.99 13.80 -2.73
CA THR A 187 -5.06 15.00 -3.56
C THR A 187 -4.12 16.08 -3.00
N TYR A 188 -3.72 17.03 -3.84
CA TYR A 188 -2.86 18.15 -3.40
C TYR A 188 -3.44 18.89 -2.18
N ASP A 189 -4.72 19.28 -2.25
CA ASP A 189 -5.37 20.07 -1.20
C ASP A 189 -5.50 19.27 0.10
N ALA A 190 -5.82 17.98 0.02
CA ALA A 190 -5.93 17.12 1.20
C ALA A 190 -4.59 16.99 1.93
N LEU A 191 -3.51 16.74 1.18
CA LEU A 191 -2.18 16.63 1.77
C LEU A 191 -1.71 17.98 2.33
N HIS A 192 -1.87 19.06 1.58
CA HIS A 192 -1.48 20.40 2.02
C HIS A 192 -2.23 20.82 3.30
N ASN A 193 -3.54 20.61 3.35
CA ASN A 193 -4.33 20.90 4.55
C ASN A 193 -3.90 20.03 5.74
N SER A 194 -3.61 18.74 5.52
CA SER A 194 -3.14 17.86 6.59
C SER A 194 -1.81 18.33 7.20
N ILE A 195 -0.87 18.77 6.36
CA ILE A 195 0.44 19.29 6.79
C ILE A 195 0.26 20.62 7.55
N ASN A 196 -0.62 21.50 7.06
CA ASN A 196 -0.90 22.78 7.74
C ASN A 196 -1.49 22.56 9.13
N ILE A 197 -2.46 21.64 9.27
CA ILE A 197 -3.04 21.28 10.56
C ILE A 197 -1.96 20.72 11.49
N GLN A 198 -1.12 19.80 11.03
CA GLN A 198 -0.01 19.26 11.81
C GLN A 198 0.97 20.36 12.26
N THR A 199 1.25 21.32 11.39
CA THR A 199 2.13 22.45 11.69
C THR A 199 1.53 23.34 12.79
N ILE A 200 0.23 23.65 12.72
CA ILE A 200 -0.48 24.42 13.75
C ILE A 200 -0.46 23.69 15.09
N VAL A 201 -0.76 22.38 15.09
CA VAL A 201 -0.75 21.55 16.31
C VAL A 201 0.66 21.50 16.91
N THR A 202 1.69 21.34 16.08
CA THR A 202 3.09 21.36 16.51
C THR A 202 3.47 22.73 17.09
N GLY A 203 3.04 23.82 16.46
CA GLY A 203 3.24 25.18 16.95
C GLY A 203 2.57 25.43 18.30
N LEU A 204 1.35 24.92 18.50
CA LEU A 204 0.65 24.97 19.79
C LEU A 204 1.39 24.18 20.87
N TYR A 205 1.83 22.95 20.52
CA TYR A 205 2.60 22.09 21.43
C TYR A 205 3.89 22.78 21.88
N LEU A 206 4.67 23.32 20.93
CA LEU A 206 5.87 24.10 21.23
C LEU A 206 5.55 25.38 22.02
N GLY A 207 4.41 26.01 21.77
CA GLY A 207 3.95 27.19 22.53
C GLY A 207 3.66 26.87 23.99
N VAL A 208 3.00 25.75 24.28
CA VAL A 208 2.77 25.29 25.66
C VAL A 208 4.10 24.99 26.35
N LEU A 209 5.02 24.29 25.68
CA LEU A 209 6.37 24.05 26.22
C LEU A 209 7.11 25.35 26.50
N ALA A 210 7.03 26.33 25.59
CA ALA A 210 7.64 27.64 25.78
C ALA A 210 7.04 28.39 26.98
N VAL A 211 5.71 28.36 27.18
CA VAL A 211 5.07 28.96 28.36
C VAL A 211 5.50 28.25 29.64
N MET A 212 5.58 26.92 29.65
CA MET A 212 6.07 26.16 30.81
C MET A 212 7.53 26.50 31.11
N PHE A 213 8.38 26.59 30.09
CA PHE A 213 9.77 27.01 30.22
C PHE A 213 9.88 28.43 30.79
N LEU A 214 9.15 29.40 30.22
CA LEU A 214 9.17 30.80 30.65
C LEU A 214 8.60 30.98 32.06
N TYR A 215 7.56 30.23 32.43
CA TYR A 215 7.03 30.22 33.80
C TYR A 215 8.11 29.84 34.81
N ASN A 216 8.82 28.73 34.56
CA ASN A 216 9.90 28.29 35.44
C ASN A 216 11.08 29.27 35.44
N LEU A 217 11.37 29.92 34.31
CA LEU A 217 12.39 30.95 34.22
C LEU A 217 12.04 32.17 35.10
N PHE A 218 10.80 32.66 35.06
CA PHE A 218 10.35 33.76 35.94
C PHE A 218 10.39 33.37 37.42
N LEU A 219 9.99 32.14 37.74
CA LEU A 219 10.04 31.60 39.11
C LEU A 219 11.48 31.52 39.63
N PHE A 220 12.42 31.09 38.78
CA PHE A 220 13.84 31.08 39.11
C PHE A 220 14.36 32.48 39.45
N TYR A 221 14.05 33.50 38.63
CA TYR A 221 14.47 34.87 38.89
C TYR A 221 13.86 35.43 40.19
N GLY A 222 12.60 35.09 40.51
CA GLY A 222 11.93 35.55 41.73
C GLY A 222 12.38 34.85 43.01
N THR A 223 12.61 33.54 42.96
CA THR A 223 12.88 32.71 44.14
C THR A 223 14.37 32.50 44.39
N ARG A 224 15.22 32.68 43.35
CA ARG A 224 16.67 32.36 43.36
C ARG A 224 17.00 30.93 43.82
N ASP A 225 16.07 30.00 43.66
CA ASP A 225 16.28 28.59 43.98
C ASP A 225 16.74 27.82 42.74
N ASN A 226 17.92 27.23 42.83
CA ASN A 226 18.54 26.45 41.75
C ASN A 226 17.75 25.19 41.37
N SER A 227 16.83 24.74 42.23
CA SER A 227 15.94 23.61 41.95
C SER A 227 15.09 23.84 40.68
N TYR A 228 14.72 25.09 40.40
CA TYR A 228 13.99 25.44 39.18
C TYR A 228 14.85 25.36 37.92
N LEU A 229 16.17 25.53 38.03
CA LEU A 229 17.09 25.37 36.89
C LEU A 229 17.13 23.91 36.43
N TYR A 230 17.13 22.95 37.36
CA TYR A 230 17.08 21.53 37.04
C TYR A 230 15.76 21.14 36.36
N TYR A 231 14.64 21.73 36.77
CA TYR A 231 13.35 21.52 36.13
C TYR A 231 13.31 22.09 34.70
N ILE A 232 13.94 23.25 34.47
CA ILE A 232 14.06 23.86 33.15
C ILE A 232 14.92 23.02 32.19
N ILE A 233 16.03 22.44 32.65
CA ILE A 233 16.91 21.59 31.83
C ILE A 233 16.26 20.23 31.51
N TYR A 234 15.36 19.77 32.37
CA TYR A 234 14.64 18.52 32.18
C TYR A 234 13.56 18.60 31.09
N ILE A 235 12.93 19.76 30.92
CA ILE A 235 11.92 20.06 29.89
C ILE A 235 12.60 20.33 28.55
#